data_AF-A0A2X3M7G1-F1
#
_entry.id   AF-A0A2X3M7G1-F1
#
_cell.length_a   1.000
_cell.length_b   1.000
_cell.length_c   1.000
_cell.angle_alpha   90.00
_cell.angle_beta   90.00
_cell.angle_gamma   90.00
#
_symmetry.space_group_name_H-M   'P 1'
#
loop_
_entity.id
_entity.type
_entity.pdbx_description
1 polymer ?
#
loop_
_entity_poly.entity_id
_entity_poly.type
_entity_poly.pdbx_seq_one_letter_code
_entity_poly.pdbx_strand_id
1 'polypeptide(L)' 'MLAQSLQALEQDGFLNRIAYPVVPPHVEYSLTPLGEQVSEKVAALADWIELNLPEVLAVRDERAA' A
#
# COMPACT_ATOMS: atom_id res chain seq x y z
N MET A 1 -10.42 3.17 6.18
CA MET A 1 -11.43 3.09 5.10
C MET A 1 -10.70 3.24 3.77
N LEU A 2 -10.89 2.32 2.81
CA LEU A 2 -10.14 2.35 1.53
C LEU A 2 -10.23 3.69 0.79
N ALA A 3 -11.45 4.25 0.67
CA ALA A 3 -11.67 5.52 -0.02
C ALA A 3 -10.85 6.69 0.58
N GLN A 4 -10.71 6.74 1.92
CA GLN A 4 -9.93 7.76 2.60
C GLN A 4 -8.43 7.60 2.32
N SER A 5 -7.93 6.36 2.31
CA SER A 5 -6.53 6.08 1.99
C SER A 5 -6.20 6.45 0.54
N LEU A 6 -7.06 6.08 -0.41
CA LEU A 6 -6.88 6.45 -1.82
C LEU A 6 -6.90 7.97 -2.02
N GLN A 7 -7.79 8.67 -1.32
CA GLN A 7 -7.85 10.13 -1.38
C GLN A 7 -6.57 10.79 -0.83
N ALA A 8 -6.02 10.29 0.28
CA ALA A 8 -4.77 10.80 0.82
C ALA A 8 -3.59 10.56 -0.15
N LEU A 9 -3.47 9.35 -0.69
CA LEU A 9 -2.41 9.00 -1.64
C LEU A 9 -2.52 9.77 -2.97
N GLU A 10 -3.74 10.09 -3.42
CA GLU A 10 -3.98 11.00 -4.55
C GLU A 10 -3.52 12.44 -4.24
N GLN A 11 -3.83 12.96 -3.05
CA GLN A 11 -3.42 14.30 -2.60
C GLN A 11 -1.90 14.44 -2.46
N ASP A 12 -1.22 13.38 -2.03
CA ASP A 12 0.23 13.31 -1.94
C ASP A 12 0.92 13.17 -3.31
N GLY A 13 0.16 12.94 -4.38
CA GLY A 13 0.66 12.81 -5.75
C GLY A 13 1.15 11.41 -6.12
N PHE A 14 0.81 10.38 -5.35
CA PHE A 14 1.20 9.00 -5.63
C PHE A 14 0.26 8.27 -6.58
N LEU A 15 -1.00 8.71 -6.68
CA LEU A 15 -2.01 8.05 -7.52
C LEU A 15 -2.57 9.00 -8.59
N ASN A 16 -2.75 8.45 -9.80
CA ASN A 16 -3.68 8.98 -10.78
C ASN A 16 -5.06 8.38 -10.54
N ARG A 17 -6.10 9.20 -10.60
CA ARG A 17 -7.49 8.77 -10.47
C ARG A 17 -8.30 9.16 -11.69
N ILE A 18 -8.93 8.18 -12.33
CA ILE A 18 -9.79 8.40 -13.51
C ILE A 18 -11.18 7.84 -13.23
N ALA A 19 -12.19 8.71 -13.26
CA ALA A 19 -13.58 8.31 -13.15
C ALA A 19 -14.17 8.09 -14.55
N TYR A 20 -14.75 6.91 -14.78
CA TYR A 20 -15.38 6.54 -16.04
C TYR A 20 -16.91 6.63 -15.91
N PRO A 21 -17.55 7.65 -16.53
CA PRO A 21 -19.00 7.82 -16.53
C PRO A 21 -19.66 6.89 -17.57
N VAL A 22 -19.33 5.60 -17.54
CA VAL A 22 -19.92 4.55 -18.38
C VAL A 22 -20.93 3.72 -17.58
N VAL A 23 -21.61 2.77 -18.22
CA VAL A 23 -22.49 1.82 -17.53
C VAL A 23 -21.84 0.43 -17.60
N PRO A 24 -21.47 -0.19 -16.45
CA PRO A 24 -21.54 0.34 -15.08
C PRO A 24 -20.43 1.37 -14.77
N PRO A 25 -20.71 2.40 -13.96
CA PRO A 25 -19.73 3.43 -13.63
C PRO A 25 -18.65 2.84 -12.73
N HIS A 26 -17.40 3.24 -12.97
CA HIS A 26 -16.26 2.79 -12.17
C HIS A 26 -15.16 3.86 -12.11
N VAL A 27 -14.20 3.64 -11.22
CA VAL A 27 -13.04 4.50 -11.02
C VAL A 27 -11.81 3.62 -11.09
N GLU A 28 -10.83 4.03 -11.88
CA GLU A 28 -9.52 3.38 -11.94
C GLU A 28 -8.49 4.23 -11.21
N TYR A 29 -7.55 3.54 -10.58
CA TYR A 29 -6.41 4.11 -9.88
C TYR A 29 -5.13 3.48 -10.43
N SER A 30 -4.14 4.31 -10.74
CA SER A 30 -2.80 3.85 -11.14
C SER A 30 -1.75 4.67 -10.41
N LEU A 31 -0.54 4.10 -10.26
CA LEU A 31 0.56 4.85 -9.67
C LEU A 31 1.02 5.96 -10.63
N THR A 32 1.43 7.09 -10.06
CA THR A 32 2.25 8.07 -10.78
C THR A 32 3.71 7.61 -10.79
N PRO A 33 4.61 8.24 -11.57
CA PRO A 33 6.05 7.95 -11.46
C PRO A 33 6.62 8.19 -10.05
N LEU A 34 6.03 9.09 -9.25
CA LEU A 34 6.39 9.26 -7.85
C LEU A 34 5.79 8.14 -6.97
N GLY A 35 4.55 7.73 -7.28
CA GLY A 35 3.89 6.58 -6.67
C GLY A 35 4.65 5.27 -6.84
N GLU A 36 5.21 5.02 -8.02
CA GLU A 36 6.03 3.83 -8.29
C GLU A 36 7.27 3.80 -7.39
N GLN A 37 8.00 4.92 -7.27
CA GLN A 37 9.19 5.02 -6.43
C GLN A 37 8.91 4.73 -4.96
N VAL A 38 7.81 5.26 -4.40
CA VAL A 38 7.45 4.98 -3.00
C VAL A 38 6.90 3.56 -2.84
N SER A 39 6.16 3.05 -3.82
CA SER A 39 5.62 1.69 -3.84
C SER A 39 6.75 0.67 -3.73
N GLU A 40 7.86 0.84 -4.46
CA GLU A 40 9.03 -0.02 -4.35
C GLU A 40 9.60 -0.09 -2.93
N LYS A 41 9.64 1.03 -2.21
CA LYS A 41 10.18 1.07 -0.84
C LYS A 41 9.23 0.39 0.15
N VAL A 42 7.94 0.61 0.00
CA VAL A 42 6.91 -0.03 0.82
C VAL A 42 6.88 -1.53 0.58
N ALA A 43 6.95 -1.97 -0.69
CA ALA A 43 7.00 -3.38 -1.07
C ALA A 43 8.24 -4.06 -0.48
N ALA A 44 9.44 -3.46 -0.63
CA ALA A 44 10.66 -4.03 -0.08
C ALA A 44 10.61 -4.20 1.45
N LEU A 45 9.99 -3.25 2.17
CA LEU A 45 9.79 -3.37 3.61
C LEU A 45 8.77 -4.48 3.94
N ALA A 46 7.65 -4.54 3.22
CA ALA A 46 6.64 -5.57 3.41
C ALA A 46 7.23 -6.96 3.17
N ASP A 47 7.95 -7.15 2.06
CA ASP A 47 8.60 -8.41 1.70
C ASP A 47 9.58 -8.86 2.79
N TRP A 48 10.40 -7.95 3.32
CA TRP A 48 11.33 -8.26 4.40
C TRP A 48 10.60 -8.65 5.68
N ILE A 49 9.55 -7.92 6.05
CA ILE A 49 8.76 -8.25 7.25
C ILE A 49 8.09 -9.61 7.09
N GLU A 50 7.48 -9.89 5.95
CA GLU A 50 6.82 -11.17 5.68
C GLU A 50 7.80 -12.34 5.74
N LEU A 51 9.00 -12.17 5.16
CA LEU A 51 10.06 -13.17 5.19
C LEU A 51 10.57 -13.46 6.60
N ASN A 52 10.72 -12.41 7.43
CA ASN A 52 11.31 -12.52 8.77
C ASN A 52 10.25 -12.60 9.89
N LEU A 53 8.96 -12.66 9.53
CA LEU A 53 7.86 -12.71 10.49
C LEU A 53 8.00 -13.88 11.49
N PRO A 54 8.42 -15.09 11.09
CA PRO A 54 8.60 -16.19 12.04
C PRO A 54 9.64 -15.87 13.13
N GLU A 55 10.75 -15.24 12.77
CA GLU A 55 11.79 -14.85 13.73
C GLU A 55 11.29 -13.76 14.68
N VAL A 56 10.58 -12.76 14.15
CA VAL A 56 9.96 -11.70 14.97
C VAL A 56 8.95 -12.26 15.97
N LEU A 57 8.15 -13.26 15.57
CA LEU A 57 7.20 -13.91 16.46
C LEU A 57 7.90 -14.72 17.54
N ALA A 58 8.97 -15.47 17.21
CA ALA A 58 9.76 -16.21 18.20
C ALA A 58 10.30 -15.28 19.30
N VAL A 59 10.86 -14.12 18.91
CA VAL A 59 11.35 -13.12 19.88
C VAL A 59 10.22 -12.55 20.74
N ARG A 60 9.00 -12.40 20.21
CA ARG A 60 7.85 -11.93 21.00
C ARG A 60 7.41 -12.95 22.03
N ASP A 61 7.38 -14.22 21.66
CA ASP A 61 6.99 -15.31 22.56
C ASP A 61 8.02 -15.49 23.68
N GLU A 62 9.32 -15.41 23.38
CA GLU A 62 10.40 -15.43 24.38
C GLU A 62 10.30 -14.29 25.41
N ARG A 63 9.84 -13.10 24.99
CA ARG A 63 9.65 -11.94 25.88
C ARG A 63 8.36 -12.01 26.70
N ALA A 64 7.40 -12.82 26.29
CA ALA A 64 6.13 -13.02 26.98
C ALA A 64 6.18 -14.13 28.03
N ALA A 65 7.22 -14.98 28.00
CA ALA A 65 7.52 -16.02 28.97
C ALA A 65 8.37 -15.49 30.14
#